data_AF-A0A034W6M3-F1
#
_entry.id   AF-A0A034W6M3-F1
#
_cell.length_a   1.000
_cell.length_b   1.000
_cell.length_c   1.000
_cell.angle_alpha   90.00
_cell.angle_beta   90.00
_cell.angle_gamma   90.00
#
_symmetry.space_group_name_H-M   'P 1'
#
loop_
_entity.id
_entity.type
_entity.pdbx_description
1 polymer ?
#
loop_
_entity_poly.entity_id
_entity_poly.type
_entity_poly.pdbx_seq_one_letter_code
_entity_poly.pdbx_strand_id
1 'polypeptide(L)'
;MILSGDFNINFADVKNQSLIEFLYEEFDLTMSNDRNLSTTKYKTTIDAVFTRYINRFKSKLFISYFSYHRPIVSVLEFDKNPVNNDENADNDDVRVVEIMDENC
;
A
#
# COMPACT_ATOMS: atom_id res chain seq x y z
N MET A 1 5.74 6.74 -9.81
CA MET A 1 4.48 6.25 -10.46
C MET A 1 3.80 5.28 -9.52
N ILE A 2 2.46 5.25 -9.50
CA ILE A 2 1.65 4.28 -8.75
C ILE A 2 0.69 3.63 -9.74
N LEU A 3 0.64 2.29 -9.76
CA LEU A 3 -0.34 1.48 -10.47
C LEU A 3 -1.12 0.66 -9.43
N SER A 4 -2.43 0.84 -9.35
CA SER A 4 -3.25 0.18 -8.35
C SER A 4 -4.61 -0.21 -8.91
N GLY A 5 -5.12 -1.37 -8.48
CA GLY A 5 -6.47 -1.80 -8.79
C GLY A 5 -6.65 -3.30 -8.59
N ASP A 6 -7.79 -3.79 -9.08
CA ASP A 6 -8.11 -5.21 -9.21
C ASP A 6 -7.60 -5.74 -10.54
N PHE A 7 -6.67 -6.69 -10.49
CA PHE A 7 -6.04 -7.32 -11.66
C PHE A 7 -6.75 -8.61 -12.08
N ASN A 8 -7.71 -9.11 -11.29
CA ASN A 8 -8.38 -10.39 -11.51
C ASN A 8 -7.44 -11.60 -11.66
N ILE A 9 -6.20 -11.48 -11.18
CA ILE A 9 -5.17 -12.51 -11.20
C ILE A 9 -4.73 -12.76 -9.76
N ASN A 10 -4.76 -14.01 -9.32
CA ASN A 10 -4.38 -14.33 -7.95
C ASN A 10 -2.85 -14.27 -7.78
N PHE A 11 -2.33 -13.17 -7.24
CA PHE A 11 -0.92 -12.97 -6.98
C PHE A 11 -0.35 -13.93 -5.94
N ALA A 12 -1.14 -14.57 -5.09
CA ALA A 12 -0.64 -15.60 -4.17
C ALA A 12 -0.21 -16.89 -4.91
N ASP A 13 -0.64 -17.09 -6.16
CA ASP A 13 -0.28 -18.26 -6.96
C ASP A 13 1.06 -18.03 -7.67
N VAL A 14 2.00 -18.97 -7.50
CA VAL A 14 3.33 -18.92 -8.11
C VAL A 14 3.27 -18.89 -9.64
N LYS A 15 2.23 -19.49 -10.26
CA LYS A 15 2.09 -19.48 -11.72
C LYS A 15 1.87 -18.07 -12.31
N ASN A 16 1.39 -17.14 -11.47
CA ASN A 16 1.10 -15.77 -11.86
C ASN A 16 2.27 -14.82 -11.58
N GLN A 17 3.42 -15.37 -11.17
CA GLN A 17 4.65 -14.60 -10.92
C GLN A 17 5.12 -13.83 -12.17
N SER A 18 4.86 -14.36 -13.36
CA SER A 18 5.27 -13.76 -14.63
C SER A 18 4.74 -12.33 -14.84
N LEU A 19 3.55 -12.00 -14.32
CA LEU A 19 3.03 -10.63 -14.39
C LEU A 19 3.82 -9.68 -13.49
N ILE A 20 4.21 -10.13 -12.29
CA ILE A 20 5.02 -9.34 -11.37
C ILE A 20 6.40 -9.08 -12.00
N GLU A 21 7.00 -10.11 -12.58
CA GLU A 21 8.29 -10.02 -13.29
C GLU A 21 8.21 -9.07 -14.49
N PHE A 22 7.20 -9.24 -15.35
CA PHE A 22 6.97 -8.34 -16.48
C PHE A 22 6.83 -6.87 -16.06
N LEU A 23 6.04 -6.59 -15.01
CA LEU A 23 5.87 -5.22 -14.50
C LEU A 23 7.18 -4.65 -13.96
N TYR A 24 8.00 -5.47 -13.32
CA TYR A 24 9.31 -5.07 -12.83
C TYR A 24 10.30 -4.83 -13.98
N GLU A 25 10.42 -5.76 -14.93
CA GLU A 25 11.42 -5.70 -16.00
C GLU A 25 11.13 -4.58 -17.01
N GLU A 26 9.88 -4.41 -17.44
CA GLU A 26 9.51 -3.44 -18.47
C GLU A 26 9.29 -2.04 -17.92
N PHE A 27 8.81 -1.95 -16.68
CA PHE A 27 8.37 -0.69 -16.10
C PHE A 27 9.09 -0.31 -14.83
N ASP A 28 9.95 -1.14 -14.25
CA ASP A 28 10.59 -0.89 -12.94
C ASP A 28 9.55 -0.66 -11.83
N LEU A 29 8.44 -1.41 -11.90
CA LEU A 29 7.34 -1.38 -10.95
C LEU A 29 7.47 -2.50 -9.92
N THR A 30 7.62 -2.13 -8.66
CA THR A 30 7.71 -3.07 -7.54
C THR A 30 6.39 -3.15 -6.79
N MET A 31 5.94 -4.35 -6.45
CA MET A 31 4.72 -4.57 -5.67
C MET A 31 4.90 -4.06 -4.23
N SER A 32 3.94 -3.27 -3.74
CA SER A 32 3.99 -2.62 -2.43
C SER A 32 3.23 -3.40 -1.34
N ASN A 33 2.15 -4.13 -1.69
CA ASN A 33 1.42 -4.96 -0.76
C ASN A 33 1.94 -6.41 -0.78
N ASP A 34 1.79 -7.12 0.34
CA ASP A 34 2.17 -8.53 0.44
C ASP A 34 1.23 -9.41 -0.43
N ARG A 35 1.81 -10.10 -1.40
CA ARG A 35 1.09 -11.01 -2.30
C ARG A 35 0.43 -12.19 -1.58
N ASN A 36 0.94 -12.58 -0.42
CA ASN A 36 0.42 -13.70 0.37
C ASN A 36 -0.70 -13.27 1.33
N LEU A 37 -0.92 -11.95 1.48
CA LEU A 37 -2.00 -11.43 2.29
C LEU A 37 -3.24 -11.18 1.41
N SER A 38 -4.27 -12.01 1.61
CA SER A 38 -5.48 -11.96 0.79
C SER A 38 -6.15 -10.58 0.82
N THR A 39 -6.54 -10.13 -0.37
CA THR A 39 -7.29 -8.89 -0.63
C THR A 39 -8.79 -9.11 -0.73
N THR A 40 -9.28 -10.34 -0.55
CA THR A 40 -10.71 -10.66 -0.64
C THR A 40 -11.16 -11.57 0.50
N LYS A 41 -12.47 -11.75 0.67
CA LYS A 41 -13.00 -12.67 1.69
C LYS A 41 -12.77 -14.16 1.38
N TYR A 42 -12.63 -14.57 0.11
CA TYR A 42 -12.30 -15.97 -0.26
C TYR A 42 -10.80 -16.26 -0.37
N LYS A 43 -9.95 -15.53 0.35
CA LYS A 43 -8.52 -15.82 0.46
C LYS A 43 -7.76 -15.70 -0.88
N THR A 44 -8.25 -14.88 -1.81
CA THR A 44 -7.50 -14.52 -3.03
C THR A 44 -6.79 -13.18 -2.86
N THR A 45 -5.67 -13.00 -3.57
CA THR A 45 -4.94 -11.73 -3.64
C THR A 45 -5.01 -11.25 -5.09
N ILE A 46 -6.05 -10.49 -5.44
CA ILE A 46 -6.27 -10.01 -6.82
C ILE A 46 -6.14 -8.50 -6.95
N ASP A 47 -6.20 -7.79 -5.83
CA ASP A 47 -5.91 -6.37 -5.76
C ASP A 47 -4.41 -6.18 -5.51
N ALA A 48 -3.79 -5.24 -6.19
CA ALA A 48 -2.38 -4.94 -5.99
C ALA A 48 -2.07 -3.46 -6.14
N VAL A 49 -0.97 -3.05 -5.53
CA VAL A 49 -0.37 -1.73 -5.67
C VAL A 49 1.08 -1.91 -6.07
N PHE A 50 1.47 -1.30 -7.17
CA PHE A 50 2.85 -1.26 -7.66
C PHE A 50 3.35 0.17 -7.68
N THR A 51 4.64 0.36 -7.41
CA THR A 51 5.27 1.67 -7.36
C THR A 51 6.63 1.70 -8.05
N ARG A 52 6.98 2.87 -8.58
CA ARG A 52 8.30 3.16 -9.16
C ARG A 52 8.82 4.51 -8.70
N TYR A 53 10.08 4.56 -8.25
CA TYR A 53 10.80 5.74 -7.75
C TYR A 53 10.09 6.43 -6.58
N ILE A 54 9.52 5.65 -5.66
CA ILE A 54 8.86 6.17 -4.46
C ILE A 54 9.41 5.44 -3.23
N ASN A 55 10.35 6.07 -2.52
CA ASN A 55 11.07 5.44 -1.41
C ASN A 55 10.26 5.38 -0.11
N ARG A 56 9.33 6.31 0.10
CA ARG A 56 8.52 6.42 1.33
C ARG A 56 7.06 6.13 1.05
N PHE A 57 6.80 4.94 0.53
CA PHE A 57 5.46 4.44 0.22
C PHE A 57 5.16 3.18 1.03
N LYS A 58 4.01 3.16 1.69
CA LYS A 58 3.55 1.98 2.46
C LYS A 58 2.10 1.72 2.15
N SER A 59 1.76 0.45 1.95
CA SER A 59 0.38 0.00 1.74
C SER A 59 -0.02 -0.98 2.83
N LYS A 60 -1.24 -0.86 3.36
CA LYS A 60 -1.79 -1.76 4.38
C LYS A 60 -3.21 -2.18 4.00
N LEU A 61 -3.52 -3.44 4.27
CA LEU A 61 -4.85 -4.01 4.09
C LEU A 61 -5.71 -3.80 5.33
N PHE A 62 -6.98 -3.43 5.11
CA PHE A 62 -7.98 -3.25 6.15
C PHE A 62 -9.18 -4.18 5.93
N ILE A 63 -10.03 -4.31 6.94
CA ILE A 63 -11.28 -5.06 6.84
C ILE A 63 -12.36 -4.10 6.32
N SER A 64 -13.18 -4.56 5.37
CA SER A 64 -14.39 -3.86 4.96
C SER A 64 -15.62 -4.71 5.28
N TYR A 65 -16.58 -4.08 5.95
CA TYR A 65 -17.87 -4.71 6.25
C TYR A 65 -18.80 -4.74 5.04
N PHE A 66 -18.65 -3.78 4.10
CA PHE A 66 -19.59 -3.55 3.00
C PHE A 66 -19.11 -4.03 1.63
N SER A 67 -17.84 -4.43 1.51
CA SER A 67 -17.28 -4.98 0.28
C SER A 67 -16.85 -6.43 0.46
N TYR A 68 -16.83 -7.16 -0.65
CA TYR A 68 -16.17 -8.45 -0.75
C TYR A 68 -14.64 -8.29 -0.82
N HIS A 69 -14.16 -7.19 -1.40
CA HIS A 69 -12.75 -6.82 -1.43
C HIS A 69 -12.35 -6.10 -0.15
N ARG A 70 -11.12 -6.33 0.27
CA ARG A 70 -10.46 -5.67 1.40
C ARG A 70 -9.76 -4.43 0.89
N PRO A 71 -10.06 -3.24 1.42
CA PRO A 71 -9.43 -2.02 0.98
C PRO A 71 -7.93 -2.05 1.26
N ILE A 72 -7.15 -1.65 0.26
CA ILE A 72 -5.73 -1.32 0.41
C ILE A 72 -5.63 0.18 0.58
N VAL A 73 -5.05 0.61 1.70
CA VAL A 73 -4.79 2.04 1.96
C VAL A 73 -3.30 2.27 1.86
N SER A 74 -2.90 3.24 1.04
CA SER A 74 -1.52 3.60 0.83
C SER A 74 -1.19 4.99 1.37
N VAL A 75 -0.04 5.12 2.00
CA VAL A 75 0.51 6.39 2.50
C VAL A 75 1.77 6.71 1.70
N LEU A 76 1.79 7.93 1.15
CA LEU A 76 2.94 8.52 0.49
C LEU A 76 3.46 9.65 1.38
N GLU A 77 4.66 9.48 1.92
CA GLU A 77 5.33 10.56 2.65
C GLU A 77 6.16 11.39 1.67
N PHE A 78 5.94 12.69 1.69
CA PHE A 78 6.83 13.65 1.05
C PHE A 78 7.78 14.20 2.12
N ASP A 79 9.05 14.37 1.77
CA ASP A 79 9.96 15.10 2.63
C ASP A 79 9.39 16.52 2.79
N LYS A 80 9.16 16.94 4.04
CA LYS A 80 9.09 18.37 4.32
C LYS A 80 10.47 18.89 3.96
N ASN A 81 10.59 19.62 2.85
CA ASN A 81 11.83 20.36 2.60
C ASN A 81 12.20 21.10 3.89
N PRO A 82 13.47 21.08 4.33
CA PRO A 82 13.90 21.97 5.38
C PRO A 82 13.74 23.37 4.82
N VAL A 83 12.66 24.05 5.20
CA VAL A 83 12.64 25.50 5.10
C VAL A 83 13.74 25.93 6.05
N ASN A 84 14.81 26.43 5.43
CA ASN A 84 15.96 27.11 5.99
C ASN A 84 15.72 27.66 7.41
N ASN A 85 16.73 27.46 8.26
CA ASN A 85 17.02 28.25 9.46
C ASN A 85 16.28 29.59 9.48
N ASP A 86 15.12 29.63 10.13
CA ASP A 86 14.66 30.83 10.80
C ASP A 86 14.05 30.40 12.13
N GLU A 87 14.60 31.00 13.17
CA GLU A 87 14.32 30.71 14.56
C GLU A 87 12.83 30.97 14.86
N ASN A 88 12.23 30.09 15.66
CA ASN A 88 10.91 30.20 16.29
C ASN A 88 9.69 29.80 15.44
N ALA A 89 9.28 28.54 15.57
CA ALA A 89 7.85 28.21 15.62
C ALA A 89 7.63 27.02 16.55
N ASP A 90 7.04 27.36 17.69
CA ASP A 90 6.64 26.51 18.78
C ASP A 90 5.38 25.69 18.42
N ASN A 91 5.26 24.54 19.08
CA ASN A 91 4.07 23.73 19.34
C ASN A 91 3.45 22.80 18.27
N ASP A 92 3.42 21.53 18.70
CA ASP A 92 2.31 20.57 18.66
C ASP A 92 1.83 20.03 17.32
N ASP A 93 2.23 18.79 17.04
CA ASP A 93 1.44 17.91 16.18
C ASP A 93 1.55 16.44 16.65
N VAL A 94 0.98 16.17 17.84
CA VAL A 94 0.70 14.81 18.30
C VAL A 94 -0.49 14.29 17.50
N ARG A 95 -0.24 13.59 16.39
CA ARG A 95 -1.28 12.80 15.73
C ARG A 95 -1.54 11.51 16.50
N VAL A 96 -2.54 11.56 17.37
CA VAL A 96 -3.17 10.36 17.94
C VAL A 96 -3.86 9.61 16.79
N VAL A 97 -3.33 8.44 16.42
CA VAL A 97 -4.05 7.49 15.58
C VAL A 97 -4.73 6.52 16.53
N GLU A 98 -6.04 6.67 16.73
CA GLU A 98 -6.83 5.68 17.44
C GLU A 98 -6.92 4.42 16.57
N ILE A 99 -6.25 3.35 17.02
CA ILE A 99 -6.43 2.01 16.51
C ILE A 99 -7.50 1.38 17.40
N MET A 100 -8.70 1.14 16.86
CA MET A 100 -9.69 0.31 17.52
C MET A 100 -9.27 -1.15 17.34
N ASP A 101 -8.67 -1.72 18.38
CA ASP A 101 -8.55 -3.17 18.54
C ASP A 101 -9.89 -3.71 19.04
N GLU A 102 -10.64 -4.38 18.17
CA GLU A 102 -11.78 -5.19 18.59
C GLU A 102 -11.32 -6.64 18.76
N ASN A 103 -11.04 -6.99 20.02
CA ASN A 103 -11.21 -8.36 20.49
C ASN A 103 -12.70 -8.70 20.46
N CYS A 104 -13.12 -9.60 19.57
CA CYS A 104 -14.28 -10.46 19.79
C CYS A 104 -14.14 -11.77 19.02
#